data_AF-A0A2M6ZKR9-F1
#
_entry.id   AF-A0A2M6ZKR9-F1
#
_cell.length_a   1.000
_cell.length_b   1.000
_cell.length_c   1.000
_cell.angle_alpha   90.00
_cell.angle_beta   90.00
_cell.angle_gamma   90.00
#
_symmetry.space_group_name_H-M   'P 1'
#
loop_
_entity.id
_entity.type
_entity.pdbx_description
1 polymer ?
#
loop_
_entity_poly.entity_id
_entity_poly.type
_entity_poly.pdbx_seq_one_letter_code
_entity_poly.pdbx_strand_id
1 'polypeptide(L)'
;MGDPANRDLLARARSRLAADQLPDGRVSISPDHPEAVWPTSLAVFAWRQSPEHRENQARAADFLINSRGKHWPRTADAPSAHDTNIKGWPWIADTHAWAEPTALALLALKIAGYGGHQRVQEATRLLLDRQLPQGGWNYGNTLVYDQELRPMPLSTGIVLNALQDQTSLATIQRSLTYLQSRVVGLPTPRSLGWSLLGLGAWRARPEPSPDWIYACLKNQARYGAYDTAALSLLLVALKSPGGLEEIFSDPGKS
;
A
#
# COMPACT_ATOMS: atom_id res chain seq x y z
N MET A 1 -0.84 25.50 -12.02
CA MET A 1 0.62 25.35 -12.27
C MET A 1 1.33 25.59 -10.95
N GLY A 2 2.11 24.61 -10.46
CA GLY A 2 2.80 24.73 -9.16
C GLY A 2 4.00 25.67 -9.21
N ASP A 3 4.32 26.26 -8.05
CA ASP A 3 5.49 27.11 -7.80
C ASP A 3 6.79 26.46 -8.35
N PRO A 4 7.60 27.19 -9.15
CA PRO A 4 8.89 26.72 -9.67
C PRO A 4 9.82 26.14 -8.60
N ALA A 5 9.85 26.72 -7.40
CA ALA A 5 10.70 26.24 -6.29
C ALA A 5 10.27 24.84 -5.79
N ASN A 6 8.96 24.57 -5.80
CA ASN A 6 8.41 23.28 -5.41
C ASN A 6 8.64 22.21 -6.49
N ARG A 7 8.66 22.59 -7.77
CA ARG A 7 9.02 21.67 -8.87
C ARG A 7 10.47 21.24 -8.76
N ASP A 8 11.36 22.17 -8.44
CA ASP A 8 12.79 21.91 -8.22
C ASP A 8 13.00 20.97 -7.01
N LEU A 9 12.31 21.19 -5.90
CA LEU A 9 12.37 20.28 -4.74
C LEU A 9 11.92 18.85 -5.08
N LEU A 10 10.80 18.71 -5.78
CA LEU A 10 10.26 17.39 -6.15
C LEU A 10 11.18 16.65 -7.12
N ALA A 11 11.75 17.36 -8.09
CA ALA A 11 12.73 16.80 -9.02
C ALA A 11 13.95 16.28 -8.26
N ARG A 12 14.55 17.10 -7.39
CA ARG A 12 15.70 16.69 -6.56
C ARG A 12 15.41 15.49 -5.68
N ALA A 13 14.23 15.42 -5.04
CA ALA A 13 13.86 14.29 -4.20
C ALA A 13 13.75 12.98 -5.01
N ARG A 14 13.16 13.04 -6.22
CA ARG A 14 13.08 11.89 -7.13
C ARG A 14 14.45 11.46 -7.64
N SER A 15 15.33 12.40 -7.98
CA SER A 15 16.69 12.12 -8.44
C SER A 15 17.55 11.53 -7.33
N ARG A 16 17.37 11.98 -6.08
CA ARG A 16 18.02 11.36 -4.92
C ARG A 16 17.59 9.90 -4.78
N LEU A 17 16.29 9.64 -4.81
CA LEU A 17 15.77 8.28 -4.74
C LEU A 17 16.29 7.40 -5.89
N ALA A 18 16.44 7.97 -7.08
CA ALA A 18 16.97 7.28 -8.26
C ALA A 18 18.46 6.96 -8.14
N ALA A 19 19.23 7.83 -7.49
CA ALA A 19 20.65 7.59 -7.19
C ALA A 19 20.85 6.46 -6.16
N ASP A 20 19.88 6.25 -5.27
CA ASP A 20 19.89 5.18 -4.27
C ASP A 20 19.34 3.83 -4.84
N GLN A 21 18.90 3.78 -6.11
CA GLN A 21 18.43 2.54 -6.74
C GLN A 21 19.59 1.59 -7.06
N LEU A 22 19.46 0.32 -6.67
CA LEU A 22 20.47 -0.70 -6.93
C LEU A 22 20.42 -1.22 -8.38
N PRO A 23 21.49 -1.87 -8.88
CA PRO A 23 21.57 -2.33 -10.27
C PRO A 23 20.45 -3.29 -10.71
N ASP A 24 19.89 -4.06 -9.79
CA ASP A 24 18.79 -4.99 -10.06
C ASP A 24 17.39 -4.33 -10.00
N GLY A 25 17.34 -3.01 -9.82
CA GLY A 25 16.13 -2.20 -9.86
C GLY A 25 15.48 -1.94 -8.50
N ARG A 26 15.91 -2.60 -7.42
CA ARG A 26 15.32 -2.38 -6.10
C ARG A 26 15.72 -1.04 -5.50
N VAL A 27 14.88 -0.54 -4.61
CA VAL A 27 15.21 0.53 -3.67
C VAL A 27 15.05 -0.02 -2.26
N SER A 28 16.12 0.02 -1.48
CA SER A 28 16.13 -0.44 -0.09
C SER A 28 15.82 0.69 0.89
N ILE A 29 15.55 0.34 2.15
CA ILE A 29 15.29 1.33 3.21
C ILE A 29 16.53 2.19 3.50
N SER A 30 17.71 1.60 3.40
CA SER A 30 19.01 2.26 3.51
C SER A 30 20.09 1.40 2.82
N PRO A 31 21.26 1.98 2.52
CA PRO A 31 22.42 1.23 2.03
C PRO A 31 22.90 0.13 3.00
N ASP A 32 22.70 0.31 4.30
CA ASP A 32 23.09 -0.66 5.34
C ASP A 32 22.14 -1.86 5.43
N HIS A 33 20.95 -1.76 4.81
CA HIS A 33 19.91 -2.79 4.80
C HIS A 33 19.39 -3.06 3.38
N PRO A 34 20.26 -3.51 2.44
CA PRO A 34 19.89 -3.76 1.04
C PRO A 34 18.83 -4.87 0.87
N GLU A 35 18.64 -5.70 1.88
CA GLU A 35 17.62 -6.73 1.97
C GLU A 35 16.22 -6.17 2.25
N ALA A 36 16.08 -4.97 2.81
CA ALA A 36 14.77 -4.39 3.11
C ALA A 36 14.17 -3.73 1.85
N VAL A 37 13.61 -4.56 0.96
CA VAL A 37 13.24 -4.20 -0.42
C VAL A 37 11.86 -3.58 -0.60
N TRP A 38 11.03 -3.56 0.46
CA TRP A 38 9.67 -3.03 0.42
C TRP A 38 9.52 -1.57 -0.06
N PRO A 39 10.49 -0.65 0.12
CA PRO A 39 10.37 0.72 -0.38
C PRO A 39 10.34 0.80 -1.91
N THR A 40 10.74 -0.26 -2.63
CA THR A 40 10.70 -0.32 -4.10
C THR A 40 9.31 0.02 -4.64
N SER A 41 8.23 -0.44 -3.99
CA SER A 41 6.86 -0.09 -4.39
C SER A 41 6.57 1.41 -4.24
N LEU A 42 7.06 2.04 -3.18
CA LEU A 42 6.90 3.48 -2.97
C LEU A 42 7.73 4.30 -3.96
N ALA A 43 8.90 3.79 -4.38
CA ALA A 43 9.70 4.44 -5.42
C ALA A 43 8.97 4.46 -6.77
N VAL A 44 8.28 3.38 -7.12
CA VAL A 44 7.41 3.34 -8.31
C VAL A 44 6.33 4.42 -8.25
N PHE A 45 5.71 4.65 -7.08
CA PHE A 45 4.73 5.74 -6.90
C PHE A 45 5.38 7.10 -7.12
N ALA A 46 6.54 7.33 -6.49
CA ALA A 46 7.24 8.60 -6.56
C ALA A 46 7.58 8.99 -8.01
N TRP A 47 7.94 8.04 -8.87
CA TRP A 47 8.35 8.31 -10.25
C TRP A 47 7.23 8.35 -11.30
N ARG A 48 5.98 7.99 -10.98
CA ARG A 48 4.86 7.84 -11.95
C ARG A 48 4.61 9.03 -12.88
N GLN A 49 4.81 10.26 -12.39
CA GLN A 49 4.62 11.49 -13.17
C GLN A 49 5.95 12.21 -13.41
N SER A 50 7.04 11.46 -13.61
CA SER A 50 8.36 12.01 -13.86
C SER A 50 8.99 11.37 -15.11
N PRO A 51 8.89 12.02 -16.28
CA PRO A 51 9.45 11.52 -17.52
C PRO A 51 10.96 11.20 -17.46
N GLU A 52 11.70 11.97 -16.65
CA GLU A 52 13.15 11.81 -16.41
C GLU A 52 13.50 10.52 -15.66
N HIS A 53 12.56 9.97 -14.87
CA HIS A 53 12.79 8.79 -14.04
C HIS A 53 12.04 7.55 -14.56
N ARG A 54 11.63 7.57 -15.84
CA ARG A 54 10.90 6.44 -16.47
C ARG A 54 11.70 5.14 -16.43
N GLU A 55 13.00 5.21 -16.69
CA GLU A 55 13.87 4.02 -16.63
C GLU A 55 14.00 3.48 -15.20
N ASN A 56 14.15 4.35 -14.20
CA ASN A 56 14.16 3.95 -12.80
C ASN A 56 12.85 3.25 -12.41
N GLN A 57 11.71 3.81 -12.83
CA GLN A 57 10.40 3.21 -12.59
C GLN A 57 10.27 1.84 -13.26
N ALA A 58 10.68 1.71 -14.52
CA ALA A 58 10.64 0.45 -15.25
C ALA A 58 11.49 -0.63 -14.55
N ARG A 59 12.74 -0.32 -14.19
CA ARG A 59 13.61 -1.26 -13.46
C ARG A 59 13.03 -1.67 -12.09
N ALA A 60 12.39 -0.74 -11.37
CA ALA A 60 11.74 -1.06 -10.11
C ALA A 60 10.50 -1.96 -10.31
N ALA A 61 9.72 -1.73 -11.36
CA ALA A 61 8.61 -2.61 -11.71
C ALA A 61 9.10 -4.00 -12.13
N ASP A 62 10.17 -4.09 -12.92
CA ASP A 62 10.81 -5.34 -13.32
C ASP A 62 11.35 -6.11 -12.11
N PHE A 63 11.97 -5.42 -11.14
CA PHE A 63 12.36 -6.01 -9.87
C PHE A 63 11.16 -6.61 -9.13
N LEU A 64 10.04 -5.86 -9.04
CA LEU A 64 8.82 -6.37 -8.39
C LEU A 64 8.26 -7.59 -9.12
N ILE A 65 8.23 -7.59 -10.46
CA ILE A 65 7.78 -8.72 -11.27
C ILE A 65 8.61 -9.98 -10.98
N ASN A 66 9.93 -9.83 -10.89
CA ASN A 66 10.87 -10.94 -10.75
C ASN A 66 11.12 -11.36 -9.29
N SER A 67 10.69 -10.57 -8.31
CA SER A 67 10.85 -10.86 -6.88
C SER A 67 9.60 -11.51 -6.26
N ARG A 68 9.85 -12.29 -5.21
CA ARG A 68 8.82 -12.96 -4.41
C ARG A 68 9.35 -13.30 -3.03
N GLY A 69 8.45 -13.44 -2.06
CA GLY A 69 8.77 -14.02 -0.76
C GLY A 69 9.03 -15.52 -0.83
N LYS A 70 9.66 -16.06 0.21
CA LYS A 70 9.72 -17.51 0.44
C LYS A 70 8.32 -18.06 0.62
N HIS A 71 8.05 -19.15 -0.09
CA HIS A 71 6.81 -19.90 -0.08
C HIS A 71 7.16 -21.38 0.03
N TRP A 72 6.28 -22.16 0.65
CA TRP A 72 6.51 -23.58 0.87
C TRP A 72 5.19 -24.36 0.84
N PRO A 73 5.22 -25.65 0.46
CA PRO A 73 4.05 -26.52 0.53
C PRO A 73 3.42 -26.50 1.91
N ARG A 74 2.11 -26.29 1.96
CA ARG A 74 1.34 -26.43 3.19
C ARG A 74 1.40 -27.88 3.66
N THR A 75 1.74 -28.10 4.92
CA THR A 75 1.59 -29.38 5.62
C THR A 75 0.26 -29.40 6.38
N ALA A 76 -0.31 -30.58 6.60
CA ALA A 76 -1.59 -30.73 7.34
C ALA A 76 -1.51 -30.13 8.76
N ASP A 77 -0.32 -30.21 9.38
CA ASP A 77 -0.05 -29.74 10.75
C ASP A 77 0.45 -28.28 10.81
N ALA A 78 0.37 -27.52 9.71
CA ALA A 78 0.88 -26.16 9.68
C ALA A 78 0.06 -25.26 10.65
N PRO A 79 0.71 -24.51 11.56
CA PRO A 79 0.04 -23.69 12.57
C PRO A 79 -0.69 -22.46 12.00
N SER A 80 -0.52 -22.19 10.70
CA SER A 80 -1.13 -21.08 9.97
C SER A 80 -2.19 -21.58 8.99
N ALA A 81 -3.39 -21.01 9.03
CA ALA A 81 -4.49 -21.44 8.16
C ALA A 81 -4.39 -20.96 6.69
N HIS A 82 -3.58 -19.94 6.41
CA HIS A 82 -3.39 -19.39 5.07
C HIS A 82 -2.51 -20.28 4.17
N ASP A 83 -2.65 -20.17 2.85
CA ASP A 83 -1.89 -20.98 1.89
C ASP A 83 -0.48 -20.41 1.68
N THR A 84 0.51 -21.09 2.27
CA THR A 84 1.92 -20.72 2.20
C THR A 84 2.56 -20.93 0.82
N ASN A 85 1.85 -21.53 -0.14
CA ASN A 85 2.31 -21.65 -1.52
C ASN A 85 2.05 -20.40 -2.37
N ILE A 86 1.16 -19.51 -1.92
CA ILE A 86 0.79 -18.35 -2.73
C ILE A 86 1.92 -17.32 -2.69
N LYS A 87 2.37 -16.92 -3.88
CA LYS A 87 3.47 -15.96 -4.05
C LYS A 87 3.00 -14.53 -3.76
N GLY A 88 3.69 -13.87 -2.84
CA GLY A 88 3.57 -12.43 -2.61
C GLY A 88 4.92 -11.77 -2.46
N TRP A 89 4.93 -10.59 -1.86
CA TRP A 89 6.15 -9.84 -1.57
C TRP A 89 6.43 -9.82 -0.07
N PRO A 90 7.71 -9.88 0.32
CA PRO A 90 8.10 -9.74 1.71
C PRO A 90 8.48 -8.29 2.04
N TRP A 91 8.65 -7.99 3.32
CA TRP A 91 9.30 -6.75 3.75
C TRP A 91 10.81 -6.78 3.47
N ILE A 92 11.41 -7.95 3.72
CA ILE A 92 12.83 -8.24 3.61
C ILE A 92 13.02 -9.39 2.60
N ALA A 93 13.96 -9.25 1.67
CA ALA A 93 14.32 -10.29 0.71
C ALA A 93 14.57 -11.64 1.41
N ASP A 94 14.23 -12.73 0.73
CA ASP A 94 14.38 -14.09 1.28
C ASP A 94 13.61 -14.36 2.59
N THR A 95 12.56 -13.59 2.87
CA THR A 95 11.60 -13.85 3.96
C THR A 95 10.18 -14.12 3.45
N HIS A 96 9.26 -14.43 4.36
CA HIS A 96 7.88 -14.77 4.00
C HIS A 96 7.11 -13.57 3.44
N ALA A 97 6.13 -13.83 2.58
CA ALA A 97 5.26 -12.81 2.01
C ALA A 97 4.19 -12.35 3.00
N TRP A 98 3.88 -11.05 3.00
CA TRP A 98 2.93 -10.42 3.92
C TRP A 98 1.89 -9.59 3.17
N ALA A 99 0.78 -9.26 3.83
CA ALA A 99 -0.35 -8.58 3.19
C ALA A 99 0.02 -7.17 2.72
N GLU A 100 0.61 -6.36 3.60
CA GLU A 100 1.00 -4.97 3.29
C GLU A 100 2.02 -4.83 2.14
N PRO A 101 3.19 -5.50 2.14
CA PRO A 101 4.13 -5.39 1.04
C PRO A 101 3.57 -5.96 -0.27
N THR A 102 2.72 -6.99 -0.19
CA THR A 102 2.04 -7.51 -1.38
C THR A 102 1.03 -6.50 -1.95
N ALA A 103 0.25 -5.82 -1.10
CA ALA A 103 -0.69 -4.81 -1.53
C ALA A 103 0.02 -3.58 -2.12
N LEU A 104 1.14 -3.14 -1.53
CA LEU A 104 1.96 -2.06 -2.09
C LEU A 104 2.57 -2.45 -3.43
N ALA A 105 3.09 -3.67 -3.58
CA ALA A 105 3.62 -4.16 -4.85
C ALA A 105 2.53 -4.26 -5.93
N LEU A 106 1.34 -4.74 -5.57
CA LEU A 106 0.18 -4.79 -6.46
C LEU A 106 -0.17 -3.38 -6.96
N LEU A 107 -0.32 -2.41 -6.06
CA LEU A 107 -0.55 -1.01 -6.42
C LEU A 107 0.55 -0.46 -7.35
N ALA A 108 1.82 -0.73 -7.03
CA ALA A 108 2.94 -0.26 -7.81
C ALA A 108 2.91 -0.80 -9.24
N LEU A 109 2.62 -2.09 -9.40
CA LEU A 109 2.49 -2.72 -10.72
C LEU A 109 1.30 -2.15 -11.50
N LYS A 110 0.13 -1.95 -10.86
CA LYS A 110 -1.02 -1.29 -11.50
C LYS A 110 -0.64 0.11 -12.00
N ILE A 111 -0.04 0.92 -11.13
CA ILE A 111 0.37 2.30 -11.45
C ILE A 111 1.42 2.35 -12.56
N ALA A 112 2.33 1.38 -12.61
CA ALA A 112 3.32 1.22 -13.68
C ALA A 112 2.75 0.66 -15.00
N GLY A 113 1.45 0.34 -15.06
CA GLY A 113 0.79 -0.15 -16.28
C GLY A 113 0.74 -1.67 -16.43
N TYR A 114 1.15 -2.43 -15.42
CA TYR A 114 1.16 -3.90 -15.42
C TYR A 114 -0.10 -4.51 -14.78
N GLY A 115 -1.23 -3.79 -14.75
CA GLY A 115 -2.47 -4.25 -14.09
C GLY A 115 -3.00 -5.60 -14.59
N GLY A 116 -2.75 -5.95 -15.86
CA GLY A 116 -3.12 -7.25 -16.44
C GLY A 116 -2.07 -8.36 -16.26
N HIS A 117 -0.93 -8.08 -15.63
CA HIS A 117 0.18 -9.02 -15.53
C HIS A 117 -0.11 -10.17 -14.54
N GLN A 118 0.42 -11.36 -14.80
CA GLN A 118 0.21 -12.54 -13.94
C GLN A 118 0.58 -12.29 -12.46
N ARG A 119 1.63 -11.51 -12.21
CA ARG A 119 2.04 -11.16 -10.83
C ARG A 119 0.99 -10.35 -10.07
N VAL A 120 0.17 -9.55 -10.74
CA VAL A 120 -0.98 -8.86 -10.12
C VAL A 120 -2.05 -9.88 -9.72
N GLN A 121 -2.34 -10.86 -10.57
CA GLN A 121 -3.30 -11.92 -10.26
C GLN A 121 -2.85 -12.78 -9.05
N GLU A 122 -1.55 -13.12 -8.99
CA GLU A 122 -0.96 -13.82 -7.85
C GLU A 122 -1.05 -12.99 -6.56
N ALA A 123 -0.79 -11.68 -6.64
CA ALA A 123 -0.94 -10.75 -5.53
C ALA A 123 -2.39 -10.69 -5.03
N THR A 124 -3.35 -10.55 -5.95
CA THR A 124 -4.79 -10.53 -5.64
C THR A 124 -5.21 -11.82 -4.94
N ARG A 125 -4.81 -12.98 -5.47
CA ARG A 125 -5.11 -14.28 -4.85
C ARG A 125 -4.59 -14.35 -3.42
N LEU A 126 -3.36 -13.89 -3.19
CA LEU A 126 -2.76 -13.86 -1.87
C LEU A 126 -3.54 -12.99 -0.88
N LEU A 127 -3.92 -11.80 -1.31
CA LEU A 127 -4.67 -10.87 -0.47
C LEU A 127 -6.05 -11.46 -0.14
N LEU A 128 -6.75 -12.06 -1.10
CA LEU A 128 -8.04 -12.70 -0.84
C LEU A 128 -7.92 -13.93 0.07
N ASP A 129 -6.89 -14.76 -0.09
CA ASP A 129 -6.60 -15.89 0.81
C ASP A 129 -6.37 -15.44 2.26
N ARG A 130 -5.78 -14.26 2.43
CA ARG A 130 -5.46 -13.66 3.74
C ARG A 130 -6.54 -12.76 4.30
N GLN A 131 -7.69 -12.65 3.65
CA GLN A 131 -8.83 -11.90 4.19
C GLN A 131 -9.38 -12.63 5.42
N LEU A 132 -9.58 -11.89 6.51
CA LEU A 132 -10.14 -12.48 7.72
C LEU A 132 -11.64 -12.79 7.53
N PRO A 133 -12.17 -13.87 8.14
CA PRO A 133 -13.59 -14.25 8.03
C PRO A 133 -14.56 -13.10 8.36
N GLN A 134 -14.25 -12.32 9.39
CA GLN A 134 -15.06 -11.16 9.81
C GLN A 134 -14.80 -9.89 8.97
N GLY A 135 -13.88 -9.95 8.02
CA GLY A 135 -13.45 -8.83 7.18
C GLY A 135 -12.18 -8.16 7.68
N GLY A 136 -11.53 -7.48 6.75
CA GLY A 136 -10.27 -6.78 6.96
C GLY A 136 -9.04 -7.70 6.86
N TRP A 137 -7.89 -7.07 7.05
CA TRP A 137 -6.57 -7.70 7.02
C TRP A 137 -5.75 -7.24 8.22
N ASN A 138 -4.82 -8.08 8.64
CA ASN A 138 -3.71 -7.71 9.49
C ASN A 138 -2.40 -7.80 8.68
N TYR A 139 -1.26 -7.97 9.36
CA TYR A 139 0.04 -8.11 8.70
C TYR A 139 0.14 -9.33 7.75
N GLY A 140 -0.67 -10.39 7.91
CA GLY A 140 -0.79 -11.47 6.93
C GLY A 140 -1.06 -12.87 7.50
N ASN A 141 -1.47 -12.98 8.75
CA ASN A 141 -1.84 -14.24 9.41
C ASN A 141 -3.35 -14.28 9.63
N THR A 142 -4.03 -15.34 9.16
CA THR A 142 -5.48 -15.50 9.36
C THR A 142 -5.81 -16.14 10.71
N LEU A 143 -5.15 -17.26 11.03
CA LEU A 143 -5.23 -17.99 12.28
C LEU A 143 -3.81 -18.36 12.73
N VAL A 144 -3.56 -18.28 14.04
CA VAL A 144 -2.36 -18.84 14.68
C VAL A 144 -2.84 -19.62 15.90
N TYR A 145 -2.58 -20.93 15.95
CA TYR A 145 -3.08 -21.83 17.01
C TYR A 145 -4.59 -21.70 17.27
N ASP A 146 -5.40 -21.75 16.20
CA ASP A 146 -6.87 -21.62 16.24
C ASP A 146 -7.43 -20.30 16.81
N GLN A 147 -6.57 -19.29 17.05
CA GLN A 147 -7.00 -17.96 17.43
C GLN A 147 -7.04 -17.03 16.22
N GLU A 148 -8.22 -16.49 15.92
CA GLU A 148 -8.39 -15.47 14.88
C GLU A 148 -7.66 -14.20 15.30
N LEU A 149 -6.71 -13.77 14.46
CA LEU A 149 -6.03 -12.50 14.66
C LEU A 149 -6.93 -11.36 14.22
N ARG A 150 -6.87 -10.24 14.95
CA ARG A 150 -7.74 -9.10 14.68
C ARG A 150 -7.30 -8.33 13.44
N PRO A 151 -8.25 -7.86 12.60
CA PRO A 151 -7.94 -6.95 11.51
C PRO A 151 -7.35 -5.64 12.03
N MET A 152 -6.48 -5.03 11.22
CA MET A 152 -5.83 -3.75 11.47
C MET A 152 -6.30 -2.71 10.45
N PRO A 153 -6.73 -1.50 10.85
CA PRO A 153 -7.23 -0.50 9.90
C PRO A 153 -6.19 -0.08 8.85
N LEU A 154 -4.92 0.03 9.24
CA LEU A 154 -3.82 0.37 8.34
C LEU A 154 -3.70 -0.66 7.19
N SER A 155 -3.47 -1.93 7.54
CA SER A 155 -3.31 -3.01 6.57
C SER A 155 -4.57 -3.15 5.70
N THR A 156 -5.75 -3.07 6.31
CA THR A 156 -7.04 -3.13 5.60
C THR A 156 -7.18 -2.00 4.57
N GLY A 157 -6.83 -0.77 4.91
CA GLY A 157 -6.90 0.37 4.01
C GLY A 157 -5.95 0.26 2.80
N ILE A 158 -4.73 -0.24 3.01
CA ILE A 158 -3.75 -0.49 1.94
C ILE A 158 -4.28 -1.58 1.01
N VAL A 159 -4.76 -2.70 1.56
CA VAL A 159 -5.27 -3.83 0.78
C VAL A 159 -6.52 -3.46 -0.02
N LEU A 160 -7.44 -2.68 0.55
CA LEU A 160 -8.63 -2.23 -0.17
C LEU A 160 -8.29 -1.32 -1.36
N ASN A 161 -7.29 -0.44 -1.24
CA ASN A 161 -6.79 0.30 -2.41
C ASN A 161 -6.26 -0.66 -3.48
N ALA A 162 -5.41 -1.61 -3.08
CA ALA A 162 -4.77 -2.53 -4.01
C ALA A 162 -5.80 -3.37 -4.78
N LEU A 163 -6.85 -3.83 -4.09
CA LEU A 163 -7.87 -4.70 -4.68
C LEU A 163 -8.89 -3.98 -5.57
N GLN A 164 -8.84 -2.65 -5.67
CA GLN A 164 -9.70 -1.89 -6.59
C GLN A 164 -9.52 -2.43 -8.01
N ASP A 165 -10.63 -2.75 -8.68
CA ASP A 165 -10.71 -3.37 -10.01
C ASP A 165 -10.02 -4.74 -10.16
N GLN A 166 -9.61 -5.36 -9.06
CA GLN A 166 -9.02 -6.72 -9.04
C GLN A 166 -9.96 -7.78 -8.45
N THR A 167 -11.08 -7.35 -7.86
CA THR A 167 -12.09 -8.22 -7.27
C THR A 167 -13.46 -7.53 -7.26
N SER A 168 -14.50 -8.26 -6.85
CA SER A 168 -15.86 -7.73 -6.76
C SER A 168 -16.12 -7.06 -5.41
N LEU A 169 -17.02 -6.07 -5.39
CA LEU A 169 -17.52 -5.43 -4.16
C LEU A 169 -18.05 -6.46 -3.16
N ALA A 170 -18.76 -7.49 -3.64
CA ALA A 170 -19.30 -8.56 -2.80
C ALA A 170 -18.21 -9.30 -2.00
N THR A 171 -17.03 -9.50 -2.59
CA THR A 171 -15.90 -10.19 -1.93
C THR A 171 -15.35 -9.38 -0.76
N ILE A 172 -15.29 -8.06 -0.90
CA ILE A 172 -14.66 -7.16 0.07
C ILE A 172 -15.65 -6.45 0.99
N GLN A 173 -16.96 -6.70 0.84
CA GLN A 173 -18.03 -5.99 1.56
C GLN A 173 -17.85 -6.02 3.08
N ARG A 174 -17.50 -7.17 3.66
CA ARG A 174 -17.23 -7.30 5.10
C ARG A 174 -16.03 -6.44 5.55
N SER A 175 -14.99 -6.37 4.73
CA SER A 175 -13.81 -5.54 4.99
C SER A 175 -14.13 -4.04 4.96
N LEU A 176 -15.03 -3.61 4.05
CA LEU A 176 -15.52 -2.23 4.03
C LEU A 176 -16.33 -1.91 5.28
N THR A 177 -17.28 -2.76 5.65
CA THR A 177 -18.09 -2.59 6.87
C THR A 177 -17.20 -2.50 8.11
N TYR A 178 -16.22 -3.40 8.23
CA TYR A 178 -15.22 -3.33 9.29
C TYR A 178 -14.51 -1.96 9.28
N LEU A 179 -13.93 -1.55 8.15
CA LEU A 179 -13.11 -0.34 8.10
C LEU A 179 -13.93 0.94 8.36
N GLN A 180 -15.17 1.02 7.86
CA GLN A 180 -16.11 2.10 8.15
C GLN A 180 -16.42 2.20 9.66
N SER A 181 -16.58 1.07 10.35
CA SER A 181 -16.81 1.07 11.80
C SER A 181 -15.60 1.54 12.61
N ARG A 182 -14.39 1.41 12.05
CA ARG A 182 -13.13 1.70 12.76
C ARG A 182 -12.52 3.05 12.43
N VAL A 183 -12.83 3.63 11.28
CA VAL A 183 -12.24 4.90 10.82
C VAL A 183 -12.72 6.08 11.66
N VAL A 184 -13.92 5.99 12.25
CA VAL A 184 -14.48 7.01 13.13
C VAL A 184 -13.59 7.15 14.37
N GLY A 185 -13.01 8.34 14.57
CA GLY A 185 -12.16 8.63 15.72
C GLY A 185 -10.80 7.96 15.71
N LEU A 186 -10.34 7.41 14.57
CA LEU A 186 -9.02 6.79 14.43
C LEU A 186 -7.92 7.86 14.57
N PRO A 187 -7.11 7.86 15.66
CA PRO A 187 -6.25 8.99 15.97
C PRO A 187 -4.88 8.90 15.29
N THR A 188 -4.54 7.73 14.72
CA THR A 188 -3.22 7.45 14.15
C THR A 188 -3.16 7.92 12.69
N PRO A 189 -2.27 8.86 12.32
CA PRO A 189 -2.31 9.52 11.02
C PRO A 189 -2.14 8.55 9.85
N ARG A 190 -1.24 7.56 9.99
CA ARG A 190 -1.03 6.55 8.95
C ARG A 190 -2.22 5.63 8.76
N SER A 191 -2.80 5.14 9.86
CA SER A 191 -3.97 4.27 9.78
C SER A 191 -5.17 5.03 9.25
N LEU A 192 -5.40 6.27 9.68
CA LEU A 192 -6.47 7.13 9.18
C LEU A 192 -6.33 7.40 7.68
N GLY A 193 -5.15 7.85 7.24
CA GLY A 193 -4.91 8.17 5.83
C GLY A 193 -5.14 6.97 4.91
N TRP A 194 -4.54 5.82 5.20
CA TRP A 194 -4.77 4.60 4.41
C TRP A 194 -6.19 4.08 4.52
N SER A 195 -6.85 4.19 5.68
CA SER A 195 -8.26 3.78 5.83
C SER A 195 -9.17 4.60 4.91
N LEU A 196 -8.99 5.92 4.90
CA LEU A 196 -9.79 6.82 4.07
C LEU A 196 -9.53 6.65 2.58
N LEU A 197 -8.27 6.43 2.18
CA LEU A 197 -7.95 6.09 0.80
C LEU A 197 -8.60 4.75 0.41
N GLY A 198 -8.54 3.74 1.30
CA GLY A 198 -9.08 2.40 1.04
C GLY A 198 -10.59 2.42 0.88
N LEU A 199 -11.29 3.17 1.74
CA LEU A 199 -12.73 3.40 1.60
C LEU A 199 -13.05 4.23 0.34
N GLY A 200 -12.22 5.22 0.01
CA GLY A 200 -12.34 6.05 -1.19
C GLY A 200 -12.30 5.24 -2.48
N ALA A 201 -11.36 4.29 -2.59
CA ALA A 201 -11.21 3.40 -3.74
C ALA A 201 -12.50 2.60 -4.07
N TRP A 202 -13.37 2.38 -3.08
CA TRP A 202 -14.64 1.67 -3.23
C TRP A 202 -15.87 2.59 -3.11
N ARG A 203 -15.68 3.92 -3.21
CA ARG A 203 -16.75 4.93 -3.04
C ARG A 203 -17.53 4.76 -1.73
N ALA A 204 -16.86 4.25 -0.70
CA ALA A 204 -17.41 3.94 0.62
C ALA A 204 -16.91 4.90 1.71
N ARG A 205 -16.25 5.99 1.31
CA ARG A 205 -15.68 6.99 2.21
C ARG A 205 -16.78 7.83 2.88
N PRO A 206 -16.78 7.95 4.21
CA PRO A 206 -17.75 8.80 4.91
C PRO A 206 -17.55 10.29 4.61
N GLU A 207 -18.65 11.03 4.43
CA GLU A 207 -18.65 12.48 4.21
C GLU A 207 -17.87 13.28 5.28
N PRO A 208 -17.96 12.98 6.60
CA PRO A 208 -17.23 13.73 7.63
C PRO A 208 -15.72 13.49 7.65
N SER A 209 -15.17 12.72 6.69
CA SER A 209 -13.76 12.34 6.68
C SER A 209 -12.74 13.50 6.63
N PRO A 210 -12.99 14.65 5.96
CA PRO A 210 -12.08 15.80 6.06
C PRO A 210 -11.94 16.31 7.50
N ASP A 211 -13.03 16.34 8.27
CA ASP A 211 -13.01 16.78 9.67
C ASP A 211 -12.15 15.87 10.54
N TRP A 212 -12.18 14.56 10.27
CA TRP A 212 -11.33 13.59 10.97
C TRP A 212 -9.86 13.79 10.66
N ILE A 213 -9.50 14.15 9.43
CA ILE A 213 -8.11 14.49 9.07
C ILE A 213 -7.66 15.73 9.84
N TYR A 214 -8.46 16.80 9.86
CA TYR A 214 -8.14 18.02 10.62
C TYR A 214 -8.06 17.75 12.13
N ALA A 215 -8.96 16.94 12.69
CA ALA A 215 -8.90 16.53 14.09
C ALA A 215 -7.63 15.73 14.39
N CYS A 216 -7.24 14.80 13.50
CA CYS A 216 -5.99 14.06 13.63
C CYS A 216 -4.76 14.98 13.58
N LEU A 217 -4.75 16.00 12.73
CA LEU A 217 -3.67 17.00 12.69
C LEU A 217 -3.59 17.85 13.96
N LYS A 218 -4.74 18.21 14.57
CA LYS A 218 -4.79 18.95 15.84
C LYS A 218 -4.17 18.18 17.01
N ASN A 219 -4.20 16.84 16.97
CA ASN A 219 -3.59 16.00 18.00
C ASN A 219 -2.07 16.16 18.11
N GLN A 220 -1.39 16.77 17.12
CA GLN A 220 0.04 17.11 17.23
C GLN A 220 0.34 18.04 18.41
N ALA A 221 -0.60 18.90 18.81
CA ALA A 221 -0.44 19.74 20.00
C ALA A 221 -0.31 18.92 21.29
N ARG A 222 -0.83 17.68 21.30
CA ARG A 222 -0.80 16.77 22.44
C ARG A 222 0.32 15.72 22.34
N TYR A 223 0.56 15.16 21.16
CA TYR A 223 1.47 14.02 20.98
C TYR A 223 2.78 14.37 20.27
N GLY A 224 3.00 15.65 19.94
CA GLY A 224 4.16 16.12 19.20
C GLY A 224 3.94 16.17 17.69
N ALA A 225 4.89 16.79 16.99
CA ALA A 225 4.84 16.92 15.54
C ALA A 225 4.88 15.54 14.86
N TYR A 226 4.05 15.37 13.82
CA TYR A 226 4.09 14.16 13.00
C TYR A 226 5.24 14.24 11.98
N ASP A 227 5.79 13.08 11.63
CA ASP A 227 6.77 12.99 10.56
C ASP A 227 6.16 13.35 9.19
N THR A 228 7.04 13.70 8.25
CA THR A 228 6.66 14.11 6.90
C THR A 228 5.84 13.05 6.17
N ALA A 229 6.10 11.76 6.40
CA ALA A 229 5.37 10.68 5.74
C ALA A 229 3.91 10.60 6.23
N ALA A 230 3.69 10.73 7.53
CA ALA A 230 2.37 10.79 8.14
C ALA A 230 1.57 12.02 7.67
N LEU A 231 2.20 13.20 7.65
CA LEU A 231 1.58 14.43 7.14
C LEU A 231 1.24 14.33 5.65
N SER A 232 2.17 13.82 4.85
CA SER A 232 1.98 13.63 3.41
C SER A 232 0.83 12.68 3.13
N LEU A 233 0.75 11.55 3.86
CA LEU A 233 -0.32 10.58 3.68
C LEU A 233 -1.71 11.16 4.05
N LEU A 234 -1.79 11.97 5.13
CA LEU A 234 -3.03 12.69 5.46
C LEU A 234 -3.41 13.70 4.37
N LEU A 235 -2.43 14.40 3.80
CA LEU A 235 -2.66 15.33 2.69
C LEU A 235 -3.14 14.60 1.43
N VAL A 236 -2.54 13.46 1.08
CA VAL A 236 -2.99 12.61 -0.03
C VAL A 236 -4.42 12.15 0.21
N ALA A 237 -4.73 11.64 1.41
CA ALA A 237 -6.09 11.27 1.77
C ALA A 237 -7.07 12.46 1.67
N LEU A 238 -6.65 13.68 1.99
CA LEU A 238 -7.50 14.87 1.84
C LEU A 238 -7.72 15.26 0.38
N LYS A 239 -6.71 15.09 -0.49
CA LYS A 239 -6.74 15.51 -1.90
C LYS A 239 -7.27 14.46 -2.86
N SER A 240 -7.36 13.21 -2.43
CA SER A 240 -7.77 12.06 -3.26
C SER A 240 -8.94 11.32 -2.59
N PRO A 241 -10.16 11.91 -2.57
CA PRO A 241 -11.33 11.30 -1.95
C PRO A 241 -11.71 9.93 -2.55
N GLY A 242 -11.41 9.69 -3.83
CA GLY A 242 -11.67 8.45 -4.57
C GLY A 242 -10.60 7.37 -4.42
N GLY A 243 -9.61 7.54 -3.54
CA GLY A 243 -8.54 6.56 -3.30
C GLY A 243 -7.21 6.98 -3.89
N LEU A 244 -6.17 6.16 -3.68
CA LEU A 244 -4.79 6.56 -3.99
C LEU A 244 -4.58 6.86 -5.49
N GLU A 245 -5.20 6.09 -6.38
CA GLU A 245 -4.96 6.22 -7.83
C GLU A 245 -5.35 7.59 -8.40
N GLU A 246 -6.29 8.29 -7.76
CA GLU A 246 -6.73 9.64 -8.16
C GLU A 246 -5.58 10.66 -8.15
N ILE A 247 -4.55 10.47 -7.31
CA ILE A 247 -3.37 11.36 -7.32
C ILE A 247 -2.56 11.25 -8.61
N PHE A 248 -2.66 10.10 -9.29
CA PHE A 248 -1.92 9.82 -10.51
C PHE A 248 -2.75 10.09 -11.77
N SER A 249 -4.06 10.30 -11.63
CA SER A 249 -4.95 10.70 -12.70
C SER A 249 -4.58 12.07 -13.25
N ASP A 250 -4.59 12.21 -14.57
CA ASP A 250 -4.31 13.48 -15.24
C ASP A 250 -5.58 14.34 -15.16
N PRO A 251 -5.57 15.54 -14.55
CA PRO A 251 -6.77 16.36 -14.37
C PRO A 251 -7.42 16.84 -15.69
N GLY A 252 -6.86 16.49 -16.85
CA GLY A 252 -7.38 16.81 -18.18
C GLY A 252 -8.00 15.62 -18.94
N LYS A 253 -8.16 14.45 -18.32
CA LYS A 253 -8.84 13.28 -18.93
C LYS A 253 -9.95 12.76 -18.02
N SER A 254 -11.08 13.46 -18.04
CA SER A 254 -12.38 13.01 -17.52
C SER A 254 -13.46 13.39 -18.52
#